data_AF-A0A101FPK7-F1
#
_entry.id   AF-A0A101FPK7-F1
#
_cell.length_a   1.000
_cell.length_b   1.000
_cell.length_c   1.000
_cell.angle_alpha   90.00
_cell.angle_beta   90.00
_cell.angle_gamma   90.00
#
_symmetry.space_group_name_H-M   'P 1'
#
loop_
_entity.id
_entity.type
_entity.pdbx_description
1 polymer ?
#
loop_
_entity_poly.entity_id
_entity_poly.type
_entity_poly.pdbx_seq_one_letter_code
_entity_poly.pdbx_strand_id
1 'polypeptide(L)'
;MLRLRQVRADQITFFDAFLPPDLRDLPEDLAKLDKCLNDERFFRPFCGHYHQRPGRPSIPAETYLRMLALKHQYGLSDRQVCALVNDRISWRWF
;
A
#
# COMPACT_ATOMS: atom_id res chain seq x y z
N MET A 1 6.97 3.75 3.75
CA MET A 1 6.75 2.95 2.52
C MET A 1 5.53 2.09 2.78
N LEU A 2 4.55 2.07 1.86
CA LEU A 2 3.37 1.21 1.98
C LEU A 2 3.79 -0.26 1.96
N ARG A 3 3.08 -1.12 2.70
CA ARG A 3 3.32 -2.56 2.63
C ARG A 3 2.72 -3.14 1.36
N LEU A 4 3.37 -4.18 0.86
CA LEU A 4 2.96 -4.91 -0.33
C LEU A 4 2.49 -6.30 0.05
N ARG A 5 1.47 -6.78 -0.65
CA ARG A 5 0.99 -8.15 -0.51
C ARG A 5 1.73 -9.13 -1.42
N GLN A 6 2.55 -8.67 -2.36
CA GLN A 6 3.23 -9.58 -3.30
C GLN A 6 4.22 -10.53 -2.61
N VAL A 7 3.80 -11.80 -2.52
CA VAL A 7 4.56 -13.06 -2.39
C VAL A 7 5.43 -13.23 -1.12
N ARG A 8 5.64 -12.18 -0.32
CA ARG A 8 6.26 -12.24 1.02
C ARG A 8 5.36 -11.63 2.11
N ALA A 9 4.04 -11.71 1.92
CA ALA A 9 3.03 -11.07 2.78
C ALA A 9 3.02 -11.54 4.24
N ASP A 10 3.66 -12.67 4.55
CA ASP A 10 3.74 -13.19 5.93
C ASP A 10 4.91 -12.63 6.76
N GLN A 11 5.73 -11.73 6.19
CA GLN A 11 6.82 -11.11 6.94
C GLN A 11 6.33 -9.90 7.75
N ILE A 12 5.78 -10.21 8.92
CA ILE A 12 5.60 -9.25 10.01
C ILE A 12 7.00 -8.87 10.51
N THR A 13 7.34 -7.57 10.51
CA THR A 13 8.59 -7.12 11.12
C THR A 13 8.47 -7.24 12.63
N PHE A 14 9.59 -7.45 13.33
CA PHE A 14 9.62 -7.58 14.79
C PHE A 14 8.80 -6.49 15.51
N PHE A 15 8.90 -5.23 15.06
CA PHE A 15 8.18 -4.11 15.65
C PHE A 15 6.66 -4.15 15.45
N ASP A 16 6.16 -4.76 14.37
CA ASP A 16 4.72 -4.84 14.13
C ASP A 16 4.01 -5.78 15.10
N ALA A 17 4.72 -6.79 15.60
CA ALA A 17 4.20 -7.73 16.58
C ALA A 17 3.90 -7.03 17.91
N PHE A 18 4.61 -5.93 18.22
CA PHE A 18 4.38 -5.11 19.41
C PHE A 18 3.34 -4.01 19.20
N LEU A 19 2.88 -3.81 17.96
CA LEU A 19 1.96 -2.73 17.66
C LEU A 19 0.52 -3.13 18.04
N PRO A 20 -0.21 -2.30 18.79
CA PRO A 20 -1.63 -2.52 19.05
C PRO A 20 -2.44 -2.71 17.76
N PRO A 21 -3.42 -3.62 17.73
CA PRO A 21 -4.24 -3.88 16.54
C PRO A 21 -5.00 -2.61 16.09
N ASP A 22 -5.46 -1.80 17.04
CA ASP A 22 -6.22 -0.57 16.78
C ASP A 22 -5.45 0.47 15.92
N LEU A 23 -4.10 0.43 15.93
CA LEU A 23 -3.28 1.31 15.09
C LEU A 23 -3.23 0.88 13.62
N ARG A 24 -3.75 -0.30 13.31
CA ARG A 24 -3.91 -0.82 11.95
C ARG A 24 -5.27 -0.46 11.36
N ASP A 25 -6.18 0.10 12.16
CA ASP A 25 -7.51 0.44 11.71
C ASP A 25 -7.45 1.61 10.70
N LEU A 26 -8.17 1.40 9.60
CA LEU A 26 -8.31 2.38 8.53
C LEU A 26 -9.62 3.15 8.74
N PRO A 27 -9.62 4.47 8.45
CA PRO A 27 -10.86 5.22 8.32
C PRO A 27 -11.81 4.53 7.34
N GLU A 28 -13.13 4.61 7.60
CA GLU A 28 -14.13 3.83 6.84
C GLU A 28 -14.01 3.99 5.32
N ASP A 29 -13.80 5.22 4.84
CA ASP A 29 -13.64 5.49 3.41
C ASP A 29 -12.41 4.80 2.81
N LEU A 30 -11.29 4.79 3.56
CA LEU A 30 -10.08 4.09 3.15
C LEU A 30 -10.23 2.58 3.25
N ALA A 31 -10.94 2.05 4.24
CA ALA A 31 -11.21 0.62 4.33
C ALA A 31 -12.04 0.12 3.13
N LYS A 32 -13.01 0.92 2.66
CA LYS A 32 -13.77 0.61 1.44
C LYS A 32 -12.87 0.61 0.21
N LEU A 33 -12.02 1.61 0.08
CA LEU A 33 -11.07 1.73 -1.04
C LEU A 33 -10.05 0.59 -1.02
N ASP A 34 -9.50 0.25 0.15
CA ASP A 34 -8.59 -0.87 0.36
C ASP A 34 -9.24 -2.19 -0.07
N LYS A 35 -10.49 -2.43 0.34
CA LYS A 35 -11.24 -3.62 -0.08
C LYS A 35 -11.40 -3.70 -1.61
N CYS A 36 -11.67 -2.59 -2.28
CA CYS A 36 -11.77 -2.54 -3.74
C CYS A 36 -10.41 -2.81 -4.41
N LEU A 37 -9.33 -2.22 -3.91
CA LEU A 37 -7.98 -2.46 -4.43
C LEU A 37 -7.51 -3.90 -4.14
N ASN A 38 -7.96 -4.50 -3.05
CA ASN A 38 -7.65 -5.89 -2.69
C ASN A 38 -8.34 -6.94 -3.58
N ASP A 39 -9.27 -6.56 -4.46
CA ASP A 39 -9.83 -7.47 -5.45
C ASP A 39 -8.78 -7.82 -6.51
N GLU A 40 -8.48 -9.11 -6.68
CA GLU A 40 -7.54 -9.61 -7.68
C GLU A 40 -7.88 -9.12 -9.10
N ARG A 41 -9.17 -8.87 -9.39
CA ARG A 41 -9.62 -8.35 -10.68
C ARG A 41 -9.01 -6.99 -11.01
N PHE A 42 -8.73 -6.17 -10.00
CA PHE A 42 -8.10 -4.86 -10.17
C PHE A 42 -6.64 -4.99 -10.60
N PHE A 43 -5.89 -5.89 -9.96
CA PHE A 43 -4.45 -6.06 -10.23
C PHE A 43 -4.14 -7.02 -11.38
N ARG A 44 -5.07 -7.89 -11.77
CA ARG A 44 -4.90 -8.86 -12.86
C ARG A 44 -4.37 -8.26 -14.17
N PRO A 45 -4.83 -7.08 -14.65
CA PRO A 45 -4.28 -6.46 -15.86
C PRO A 45 -2.82 -6.06 -15.70
N PHE A 46 -2.38 -5.75 -14.47
CA PHE A 46 -1.05 -5.23 -14.17
C PHE A 46 -0.01 -6.34 -13.92
N CYS A 47 -0.42 -7.53 -13.49
CA CYS A 47 0.48 -8.66 -13.19
C CYS A 47 1.46 -9.00 -14.33
N GLY A 48 1.06 -8.81 -15.59
CA GLY A 48 1.90 -9.08 -16.77
C GLY A 48 2.82 -7.94 -17.19
N HIS A 49 2.76 -6.77 -16.53
CA HIS A 49 3.51 -5.58 -16.94
C HIS A 49 4.62 -5.17 -15.98
N TYR A 50 4.54 -5.60 -14.72
CA TYR A 50 5.49 -5.20 -13.68
C TYR A 50 6.46 -6.31 -13.30
N HIS A 51 7.72 -5.94 -13.08
CA HIS A 51 8.86 -6.76 -12.61
C HIS A 51 8.84 -8.26 -12.97
N GLN A 52 9.09 -8.55 -14.25
CA GLN A 52 9.29 -9.93 -14.73
C GLN A 52 10.76 -10.36 -14.77
N ARG A 53 11.69 -9.44 -14.51
CA ARG A 53 13.14 -9.67 -14.68
C ARG A 53 13.94 -9.25 -13.45
N PRO A 54 15.00 -10.00 -13.10
CA PRO A 54 15.92 -9.58 -12.05
C PRO A 54 16.70 -8.32 -12.49
N GLY A 55 16.82 -7.35 -11.58
CA GLY A 55 17.45 -6.04 -11.80
C GLY A 55 17.25 -5.16 -10.57
N ARG A 56 17.49 -3.83 -10.66
CA ARG A 56 17.12 -2.92 -9.55
C ARG A 56 15.62 -3.07 -9.30
N PRO A 57 15.20 -3.48 -8.09
CA PRO A 57 13.78 -3.60 -7.80
C PRO A 57 13.16 -2.20 -7.89
N SER A 58 12.24 -2.02 -8.84
CA SER A 58 11.39 -0.83 -8.85
C SER A 58 10.39 -0.96 -7.71
N ILE A 59 9.76 0.17 -7.35
CA ILE A 59 8.62 0.15 -6.43
C ILE A 59 7.55 -0.77 -7.05
N PRO A 60 7.06 -1.78 -6.31
CA PRO A 60 6.06 -2.68 -6.83
C PRO A 60 4.76 -1.95 -7.17
N ALA A 61 4.10 -2.41 -8.23
CA ALA A 61 2.96 -1.74 -8.85
C ALA A 61 1.84 -1.43 -7.87
N GLU A 62 1.57 -2.38 -6.96
CA GLU A 62 0.57 -2.25 -5.92
C GLU A 62 0.85 -1.03 -5.01
N THR A 63 2.10 -0.83 -4.56
CA THR A 63 2.46 0.36 -3.76
C THR A 63 2.20 1.63 -4.55
N TYR A 64 2.61 1.67 -5.82
CA TYR A 64 2.43 2.86 -6.63
C TYR A 64 0.95 3.22 -6.83
N LEU A 65 0.14 2.22 -7.17
CA LEU A 65 -1.31 2.40 -7.40
C LEU A 65 -2.04 2.78 -6.10
N ARG A 66 -1.67 2.20 -4.95
CA ARG A 66 -2.21 2.61 -3.63
C ARG A 66 -1.82 4.04 -3.26
N MET A 67 -0.58 4.46 -3.51
CA MET A 67 -0.16 5.86 -3.31
C MET A 67 -0.92 6.82 -4.23
N LEU A 68 -1.17 6.44 -5.49
CA LEU A 68 -2.02 7.21 -6.40
C LEU A 68 -3.47 7.31 -5.91
N ALA A 69 -4.03 6.22 -5.40
CA ALA A 69 -5.38 6.21 -4.85
C ALA A 69 -5.50 7.18 -3.65
N LEU A 70 -4.54 7.15 -2.73
CA LEU A 70 -4.45 8.12 -1.62
C LEU A 70 -4.30 9.56 -2.12
N LYS A 71 -3.44 9.77 -3.12
CA LYS A 71 -3.23 11.06 -3.76
C LYS A 71 -4.55 11.64 -4.27
N HIS A 72 -5.30 10.84 -5.03
CA HIS A 72 -6.56 11.26 -5.64
C HIS A 72 -7.68 11.42 -4.60
N GLN A 73 -7.81 10.51 -3.64
CA GLN A 73 -8.84 10.56 -2.61
C GLN A 73 -8.74 11.82 -1.75
N TYR A 74 -7.52 12.29 -1.46
CA TYR A 74 -7.27 13.44 -0.59
C TYR A 74 -6.77 14.70 -1.32
N GLY A 75 -6.71 14.69 -2.66
CA GLY A 75 -6.27 15.84 -3.46
C GLY A 75 -4.83 16.28 -3.16
N LEU A 76 -3.93 15.35 -2.90
CA LEU A 76 -2.57 15.62 -2.41
C LEU A 76 -1.55 15.76 -3.55
N SER A 77 -0.46 16.46 -3.28
CA SER A 77 0.76 16.40 -4.10
C SER A 77 1.58 15.14 -3.78
N ASP A 78 2.46 14.73 -4.69
CA ASP A 78 3.31 13.55 -4.50
C ASP A 78 4.17 13.66 -3.23
N ARG A 79 4.70 14.87 -2.95
CA ARG A 79 5.46 15.14 -1.73
C ARG A 79 4.60 14.95 -0.47
N GLN A 80 3.36 15.44 -0.47
CA GLN A 80 2.45 15.29 0.66
C GLN A 80 2.09 13.83 0.91
N VAL A 81 1.81 13.05 -0.15
CA VAL A 81 1.52 11.62 -0.01
C VAL A 81 2.72 10.90 0.61
N CYS A 82 3.93 11.12 0.09
CA CYS A 82 5.15 10.53 0.65
C CYS A 82 5.35 10.89 2.13
N ALA A 83 5.11 12.16 2.50
CA ALA A 83 5.24 12.63 3.88
C ALA A 83 4.20 11.97 4.80
N LEU A 84 2.92 11.97 4.41
CA LEU A 84 1.82 11.42 5.21
C LEU A 84 1.91 9.90 5.35
N VAL A 85 2.31 9.18 4.30
CA VAL A 85 2.57 7.74 4.38
C VAL A 85 3.76 7.44 5.30
N ASN A 86 4.73 8.33 5.43
CA ASN A 86 5.85 8.14 6.35
C ASN A 86 5.45 8.42 7.80
N ASP A 87 4.61 9.43 8.02
CA ASP A 87 4.19 9.92 9.33
C ASP A 87 3.07 9.08 9.95
N ARG A 88 2.06 8.67 9.16
CA ARG A 88 0.88 7.96 9.64
C ARG A 88 1.04 6.46 9.53
N ILE A 89 1.03 5.79 10.66
CA ILE A 89 1.12 4.32 10.73
C ILE A 89 -0.03 3.67 9.98
N SER A 90 -1.29 4.07 10.20
CA SER A 90 -2.45 3.47 9.51
C SER A 90 -2.34 3.54 7.98
N TRP A 91 -1.76 4.61 7.45
CA TRP A 91 -1.54 4.77 6.01
C TRP A 91 -0.45 3.85 5.47
N ARG A 92 0.44 3.31 6.30
CA ARG A 92 1.43 2.31 5.88
C ARG A 92 0.83 0.90 5.76
N TRP A 93 -0.32 0.69 6.38
CA TRP A 93 -1.10 -0.55 6.33
C TRP A 93 -2.19 -0.53 5.25
N PHE A 94 -2.52 0.66 4.74
CA PHE A 94 -3.21 0.81 3.45
C PHE A 94 -2.32 0.35 2.31
#